data_AF-A0A352GMC1-F1
#
_entry.id   AF-A0A352GMC1-F1
#
_cell.length_a   1.000
_cell.length_b   1.000
_cell.length_c   1.000
_cell.angle_alpha   90.00
_cell.angle_beta   90.00
_cell.angle_gamma   90.00
#
_symmetry.space_group_name_H-M   'P 1'
#
loop_
_entity.id
_entity.type
_entity.pdbx_description
1 polymer ?
#
loop_
_entity_poly.entity_id
_entity_poly.type
_entity_poly.pdbx_seq_one_letter_code
_entity_poly.pdbx_strand_id
1 'polypeptide(L)' 'DTGATARAARDLLPDALFVTLYAKPAARDLPDIFIHEVAQDTWVHFPWDTE' A
#
# COMPACT_ATOMS: atom_id res chain seq x y z
N ASP A 1 -4.54 -4.98 -4.05
CA ASP A 1 -4.15 -3.62 -4.42
C ASP A 1 -3.17 -3.69 -5.57
N THR A 2 -3.32 -2.80 -6.54
CA THR A 2 -2.52 -2.66 -7.76
C THR A 2 -1.54 -1.48 -7.68
N GLY A 3 -1.64 -0.64 -6.63
CA GLY A 3 -0.75 0.50 -6.40
C GLY A 3 -1.07 1.74 -7.22
N ALA A 4 -2.24 1.83 -7.85
CA ALA A 4 -2.61 2.98 -8.67
C ALA A 4 -2.61 4.29 -7.86
N THR A 5 -3.22 4.28 -6.67
CA THR A 5 -3.23 5.45 -5.77
C THR A 5 -1.83 5.81 -5.29
N ALA A 6 -1.01 4.81 -4.97
CA ALA A 6 0.36 5.02 -4.51
C ALA A 6 1.24 5.72 -5.57
N ARG A 7 1.11 5.34 -6.85
CA ARG A 7 1.80 6.02 -7.96
C ARG A 7 1.35 7.48 -8.10
N ALA A 8 0.04 7.72 -8.13
CA ALA A 8 -0.49 9.08 -8.21
C ALA A 8 -0.05 9.95 -7.03
N ALA A 9 -0.01 9.39 -5.81
CA ALA A 9 0.50 10.09 -4.63
C ALA A 9 1.98 10.46 -4.78
N ARG A 10 2.81 9.57 -5.34
CA ARG A 10 4.24 9.83 -5.58
C ARG A 10 4.46 10.94 -6.62
N ASP A 11 3.62 11.01 -7.65
CA ASP A 11 3.69 12.09 -8.64
C ASP A 11 3.37 13.46 -8.02
N LEU A 12 2.44 13.50 -7.07
CA LEU A 12 2.04 14.74 -6.37
C LEU A 12 3.01 15.14 -5.26
N LEU A 13 3.61 14.16 -4.58
CA LEU A 13 4.46 14.33 -3.40
C LEU A 13 5.78 13.55 -3.59
N PRO A 14 6.63 13.96 -4.53
CA PRO A 14 7.82 13.19 -4.91
C PRO A 14 8.81 12.99 -3.76
N ASP A 15 8.92 13.97 -2.87
CA ASP A 15 9.91 13.98 -1.78
C ASP A 15 9.35 13.46 -0.44
N ALA A 16 8.07 13.05 -0.39
CA ALA A 16 7.47 12.57 0.85
C ALA A 16 7.96 11.15 1.20
N LEU A 17 8.16 10.88 2.50
CA LEU A 17 8.34 9.52 2.98
C LEU A 17 6.98 8.81 2.96
N PHE A 18 6.85 7.79 2.12
CA PHE A 18 5.62 7.06 1.95
C PHE A 18 5.66 5.73 2.70
N VAL A 19 4.73 5.53 3.62
CA VAL A 19 4.69 4.35 4.50
C VAL A 19 3.30 3.72 4.47
N THR A 20 3.24 2.38 4.46
CA THR A 20 1.99 1.63 4.60
C THR A 20 2.12 0.53 5.66
N LEU A 21 1.01 0.07 6.22
CA LEU A 21 1.01 -1.11 7.11
C LEU A 21 1.16 -2.41 6.31
N TYR A 22 0.42 -2.51 5.20
CA TYR A 22 0.40 -3.67 4.33
C TYR A 22 0.86 -3.31 2.92
N ALA A 23 1.59 -4.23 2.28
CA ALA A 23 1.99 -4.13 0.89
C ALA A 23 1.67 -5.44 0.16
N LYS A 24 1.29 -5.36 -1.12
CA LYS A 24 1.01 -6.51 -1.98
C LYS A 24 2.04 -6.60 -3.10
N PRO A 25 2.42 -7.81 -3.59
CA PRO A 25 3.49 -7.99 -4.56
C PRO A 25 3.43 -7.07 -5.79
N ALA A 26 2.25 -6.82 -6.36
CA ALA A 26 2.10 -5.97 -7.55
C ALA A 26 2.42 -4.48 -7.32
N ALA A 27 2.54 -4.05 -6.06
CA ALA A 27 2.73 -2.65 -5.68
C ALA A 27 3.72 -2.47 -4.53
N ARG A 28 4.48 -3.52 -4.18
CA ARG A 28 5.27 -3.56 -2.94
C ARG A 28 6.41 -2.54 -2.92
N ASP A 29 6.94 -2.19 -4.10
CA ASP A 29 8.10 -1.31 -4.23
C ASP A 29 7.71 0.18 -4.31
N LEU A 30 6.43 0.52 -4.16
CA LEU A 30 5.95 1.91 -4.17
C LEU A 30 6.12 2.64 -2.83
N PRO A 31 5.74 2.08 -1.67
CA PRO A 31 6.07 2.68 -0.38
C PRO A 31 7.56 2.54 -0.08
N ASP A 32 8.12 3.50 0.63
CA ASP A 32 9.51 3.45 1.12
C ASP A 32 9.65 2.46 2.28
N ILE A 33 8.61 2.36 3.11
CA ILE A 33 8.57 1.45 4.27
C ILE A 33 7.20 0.77 4.30
N PHE A 34 7.21 -0.54 4.54
CA PHE A 34 6.01 -1.29 4.90
C PHE A 34 6.32 -2.30 6.01
N ILE A 35 5.31 -2.69 6.77
CA ILE A 35 5.48 -3.62 7.90
C ILE A 35 5.23 -5.07 7.49
N HIS A 36 4.16 -5.33 6.73
CA HIS A 36 3.78 -6.68 6.36
C HIS A 36 3.47 -6.81 4.87
N GLU A 37 4.14 -7.74 4.20
CA GLU A 37 3.75 -8.16 2.86
C GLU A 37 2.62 -9.19 2.95
N VAL A 38 1.56 -9.01 2.16
CA VAL A 38 0.43 -9.95 2.07
C VAL A 38 0.26 -10.43 0.64
N ALA A 39 -0.24 -11.65 0.43
CA ALA A 39 -0.40 -12.19 -0.91
C ALA A 39 -1.37 -11.33 -1.75
N GLN A 40 -1.15 -11.31 -3.06
CA GLN A 40 -1.86 -10.40 -3.97
C GLN A 40 -3.38 -10.58 -3.92
N ASP A 41 -3.83 -11.82 -3.76
CA ASP A 41 -5.22 -12.29 -3.66
C ASP A 41 -5.80 -12.23 -2.24
N THR A 42 -5.00 -11.94 -1.22
CA THR A 42 -5.46 -11.85 0.17
C THR A 42 -6.39 -10.65 0.36
N TRP A 43 -7.57 -10.87 0.92
CA TRP A 43 -8.43 -9.79 1.40
C TRP A 43 -7.99 -9.38 2.81
N VAL A 44 -7.67 -8.10 3.00
CA VAL A 44 -7.31 -7.55 4.32
C VAL A 44 -8.55 -6.92 4.92
N HIS A 45 -9.08 -7.49 6.00
CA HIS A 45 -10.15 -6.87 6.78
C HIS A 45 -9.55 -5.93 7.81
N PHE A 46 -9.88 -4.64 7.73
CA PHE A 46 -9.44 -3.68 8.74
C PHE A 46 -10.38 -3.69 9.95
N PRO A 47 -9.92 -3.27 11.14
CA PRO A 47 -10.75 -3.22 12.35
C PRO A 47 -11.99 -2.34 12.23
N TRP A 48 -11.99 -1.38 11.30
CA TRP A 48 -13.09 -0.46 11.02
C TRP A 48 -14.00 -0.92 9.87
N ASP A 49 -13.68 -2.03 9.20
CA ASP A 49 -14.55 -2.63 8.18
C ASP A 49 -15.68 -3.44 8.84
N THR A 50 -16.31 -2.89 9.90
CA THR A 50 -17.48 -3.48 10.56
C THR A 50 -18.66 -3.42 9.60
N GLU A 51 -19.29 -4.58 9.34
CA GLU A 51 -20.67 -4.63 8.85
C GLU A 51 -21.64 -3.98 9.84
#